data_AF-A0A2N5KCG9-F1
#
_entry.id   AF-A0A2N5KCG9-F1
#
_cell.length_a   1.000
_cell.length_b   1.000
_cell.length_c   1.000
_cell.angle_alpha   90.00
_cell.angle_beta   90.00
_cell.angle_gamma   90.00
#
_symmetry.space_group_name_H-M   'P 1'
#
loop_
_entity.id
_entity.type
_entity.pdbx_description
1 polymer ?
#
loop_
_entity_poly.entity_id
_entity_poly.type
_entity_poly.pdbx_seq_one_letter_code
_entity_poly.pdbx_strand_id
1 'polypeptide(L)'
;MIFDPSFHPMLDPWVGLAAVALNTSRVRIGTLLTPLPRRRPWKLARETVSVDRLSGGRLILGVGIGDPVQWEFGWFGEITDARVRARQLDEGLEILTGLWRGEPFSYQGEHYHLQEMTFLPTPSQSRIPIWVGGNWPNKPPMRRAARWDGAVPSGRDRPLTPDDWREIKAYIEQHRQNDAPVELVHGGPTSGTDRAAAAAVVAPYAEAGVTWWIEGVDPWRFGQDWEAQWSAHYSELMRERVRNGPPRG
;
A
#
# COMPACT_ATOMS: atom_id res chain seq x y z
N MET A 1 -7.17 0.66 -14.18
CA MET A 1 -6.79 -0.75 -14.30
C MET A 1 -7.97 -1.65 -13.93
N ILE A 2 -8.63 -1.51 -12.78
CA ILE A 2 -9.72 -2.42 -12.37
C ILE A 2 -10.94 -2.34 -13.30
N PHE A 3 -11.18 -1.17 -13.92
CA PHE A 3 -12.34 -0.93 -14.82
C PHE A 3 -11.97 -0.85 -16.30
N ASP A 4 -10.73 -1.22 -16.64
CA ASP A 4 -10.31 -1.40 -18.01
C ASP A 4 -10.61 -2.85 -18.44
N PRO A 5 -11.39 -3.09 -19.51
CA PRO A 5 -11.72 -4.45 -19.94
C PRO A 5 -10.52 -5.26 -20.44
N SER A 6 -9.37 -4.62 -20.72
CA SER A 6 -8.11 -5.32 -21.05
C SER A 6 -7.37 -5.83 -19.81
N PHE A 7 -7.88 -5.56 -18.61
CA PHE A 7 -7.26 -5.96 -17.35
C PHE A 7 -7.91 -7.21 -16.76
N HIS A 8 -7.09 -7.98 -16.04
CA HIS A 8 -7.55 -9.11 -15.24
C HIS A 8 -8.67 -8.71 -14.27
N PRO A 9 -9.78 -9.46 -14.18
CA PRO A 9 -10.80 -9.23 -13.18
C PRO A 9 -10.22 -9.30 -11.76
N MET A 10 -10.43 -8.24 -10.98
CA MET A 10 -9.94 -8.14 -9.60
C MET A 10 -11.12 -8.15 -8.60
N LEU A 11 -10.92 -8.83 -7.47
CA LEU A 11 -11.83 -8.71 -6.33
C LEU A 11 -11.67 -7.35 -5.62
N ASP A 12 -12.72 -6.91 -4.91
CA ASP A 12 -12.58 -5.77 -4.01
C ASP A 12 -11.54 -6.10 -2.91
N PRO A 13 -10.49 -5.28 -2.75
CA PRO A 13 -9.38 -5.63 -1.87
C PRO A 13 -9.79 -5.70 -0.40
N TRP A 14 -10.80 -4.96 0.06
CA TRP A 14 -11.23 -4.98 1.46
C TRP A 14 -12.04 -6.23 1.78
N VAL A 15 -12.90 -6.67 0.86
CA VAL A 15 -13.59 -7.96 0.97
C VAL A 15 -12.57 -9.11 0.95
N GLY A 16 -11.60 -9.06 0.05
CA GLY A 16 -10.51 -10.04 -0.01
C GLY A 16 -9.70 -10.09 1.29
N LEU A 17 -9.29 -8.93 1.80
CA LEU A 17 -8.52 -8.84 3.05
C LEU A 17 -9.29 -9.38 4.25
N ALA A 18 -10.62 -9.21 4.32
CA ALA A 18 -11.43 -9.82 5.36
C ALA A 18 -11.38 -11.36 5.30
N ALA A 19 -11.46 -11.94 4.10
CA ALA A 19 -11.30 -13.38 3.92
C ALA A 19 -9.90 -13.87 4.30
N VAL A 20 -8.84 -13.14 3.92
CA VAL A 20 -7.45 -13.47 4.30
C VAL A 20 -7.26 -13.36 5.81
N ALA A 21 -7.83 -12.33 6.45
CA ALA A 21 -7.75 -12.12 7.90
C ALA A 21 -8.28 -13.33 8.68
N LEU A 22 -9.41 -13.90 8.25
CA LEU A 22 -10.04 -15.06 8.88
C LEU A 22 -9.32 -16.39 8.61
N ASN A 23 -8.55 -16.47 7.52
CA ASN A 23 -7.85 -17.70 7.12
C ASN A 23 -6.34 -17.69 7.47
N THR A 24 -5.88 -16.67 8.20
CA THR A 24 -4.47 -16.54 8.60
C THR A 24 -4.36 -16.03 10.03
N SER A 25 -3.30 -16.39 10.75
CA SER A 25 -3.12 -15.98 12.16
C SER A 25 -1.84 -15.19 12.45
N ARG A 26 -0.89 -15.14 11.50
CA ARG A 26 0.46 -14.56 11.74
C ARG A 26 0.88 -13.50 10.74
N VAL A 27 0.54 -13.67 9.46
CA VAL A 27 1.03 -12.78 8.40
C VAL A 27 0.44 -11.39 8.52
N ARG A 28 1.22 -10.33 8.32
CA ARG A 28 0.66 -8.98 8.19
C ARG A 28 -0.07 -8.87 6.85
N ILE A 29 -1.20 -8.17 6.84
CA ILE A 29 -2.05 -8.04 5.65
C ILE A 29 -2.29 -6.56 5.37
N GLY A 30 -2.51 -6.21 4.11
CA GLY A 30 -2.71 -4.82 3.74
C GLY A 30 -2.90 -4.62 2.26
N THR A 31 -3.39 -3.45 1.90
CA THR A 31 -3.32 -2.97 0.52
C THR A 31 -1.92 -2.45 0.24
N LEU A 32 -1.38 -2.72 -0.95
CA LEU A 32 -0.13 -2.07 -1.35
C LEU A 32 -0.36 -0.57 -1.51
N LEU A 33 -1.46 -0.19 -2.19
CA LEU A 33 -1.95 1.19 -2.29
C LEU A 33 -3.48 1.23 -2.35
N THR A 34 -4.10 2.01 -1.47
CA THR A 34 -5.51 2.41 -1.56
C THR A 34 -5.59 3.83 -2.11
N PRO A 35 -6.32 4.06 -3.22
CA PRO A 35 -6.55 5.41 -3.74
C PRO A 35 -7.54 6.15 -2.82
N LEU A 36 -7.04 6.73 -1.74
CA LEU A 36 -7.87 7.40 -0.73
C LEU A 36 -8.77 8.50 -1.30
N PRO A 37 -8.33 9.33 -2.28
CA PRO A 37 -9.17 10.39 -2.85
C PRO A 37 -10.47 9.90 -3.50
N ARG A 38 -10.53 8.64 -3.91
CA ARG A 38 -11.72 8.00 -4.47
C ARG A 38 -12.71 7.48 -3.42
N ARG A 39 -12.35 7.53 -2.14
CA ARG A 39 -13.15 7.00 -1.04
C ARG A 39 -13.62 8.13 -0.12
N ARG A 40 -14.73 7.87 0.58
CA ARG A 40 -15.11 8.67 1.74
C ARG A 40 -14.20 8.26 2.91
N PRO A 41 -13.43 9.18 3.54
CA PRO A 41 -12.47 8.81 4.59
C PRO A 41 -13.11 8.03 5.75
N TRP A 42 -14.31 8.42 6.20
CA TRP A 42 -15.04 7.71 7.28
C TRP A 42 -15.52 6.31 6.89
N LYS A 43 -15.79 6.06 5.59
CA LYS A 43 -16.10 4.69 5.13
C LYS A 43 -14.86 3.81 5.16
N LEU A 44 -13.72 4.36 4.72
CA LEU A 44 -12.45 3.64 4.80
C LEU A 44 -11.99 3.42 6.25
N ALA A 45 -12.25 4.37 7.16
CA ALA A 45 -12.00 4.20 8.59
C ALA A 45 -12.74 2.96 9.13
N ARG A 46 -14.00 2.75 8.71
CA ARG A 46 -14.78 1.56 9.05
C ARG A 46 -14.21 0.29 8.43
N GLU A 47 -13.84 0.31 7.15
CA GLU A 47 -13.25 -0.84 6.45
C GLU A 47 -11.95 -1.30 7.13
N THR A 48 -11.05 -0.36 7.38
CA THR A 48 -9.75 -0.60 8.00
C THR A 48 -9.87 -1.12 9.42
N VAL A 49 -10.70 -0.52 10.28
CA VAL A 49 -10.90 -1.04 11.64
C VAL A 49 -11.54 -2.42 11.65
N SER A 50 -12.51 -2.68 10.77
CA SER A 50 -13.12 -4.01 10.69
C SER A 50 -12.08 -5.07 10.33
N VAL A 51 -11.28 -4.84 9.29
CA VAL A 51 -10.23 -5.78 8.89
C VAL A 51 -9.14 -5.89 9.96
N ASP A 52 -8.73 -4.78 10.56
CA ASP A 52 -7.75 -4.78 11.65
C ASP A 52 -8.18 -5.70 12.79
N ARG A 53 -9.42 -5.52 13.27
CA ARG A 53 -9.98 -6.33 14.37
C ARG A 53 -10.17 -7.79 13.98
N LEU A 54 -10.67 -8.07 12.76
CA LEU A 54 -10.78 -9.44 12.24
C LEU A 54 -9.40 -10.12 12.15
N SER A 55 -8.36 -9.34 11.84
CA SER A 55 -7.00 -9.83 11.74
C SER A 55 -6.30 -9.95 13.09
N GLY A 56 -6.83 -9.35 14.16
CA GLY A 56 -6.14 -9.25 15.46
C GLY A 56 -4.95 -8.30 15.43
N GLY A 57 -5.06 -7.16 14.76
CA GLY A 57 -4.04 -6.10 14.78
C GLY A 57 -2.92 -6.28 13.75
N ARG A 58 -3.21 -6.96 12.62
CA ARG A 58 -2.22 -7.29 11.58
C ARG A 58 -2.34 -6.43 10.31
N LEU A 59 -3.26 -5.46 10.29
CA LEU A 59 -3.48 -4.62 9.13
C LEU A 59 -2.38 -3.56 8.98
N ILE A 60 -1.93 -3.36 7.74
CA ILE A 60 -1.16 -2.19 7.28
C ILE A 60 -1.97 -1.51 6.17
N LEU A 61 -2.10 -0.19 6.22
CA LEU A 61 -2.80 0.60 5.21
C LEU A 61 -1.80 1.25 4.24
N GLY A 62 -1.66 0.69 3.04
CA GLY A 62 -1.00 1.39 1.93
C GLY A 62 -1.93 2.43 1.32
N VAL A 63 -1.45 3.63 1.02
CA VAL A 63 -2.25 4.72 0.43
C VAL A 63 -1.53 5.42 -0.71
N GLY A 64 -2.30 5.96 -1.64
CA GLY A 64 -1.80 6.83 -2.70
C GLY A 64 -2.90 7.73 -3.27
N ILE A 65 -2.52 8.58 -4.23
CA ILE A 65 -3.47 9.48 -4.91
C ILE A 65 -4.29 8.77 -6.01
N GLY A 66 -3.90 7.55 -6.37
CA GLY A 66 -4.55 6.70 -7.37
C GLY A 66 -4.10 6.93 -8.81
N ASP A 67 -4.10 5.84 -9.58
CA ASP A 67 -3.76 5.76 -11.00
C ASP A 67 -4.30 4.42 -11.56
N PRO A 68 -4.54 4.24 -12.88
CA PRO A 68 -4.62 5.20 -13.99
C PRO A 68 -5.70 6.27 -13.82
N VAL A 69 -5.33 7.54 -13.92
CA VAL A 69 -6.25 8.67 -13.63
C VAL A 69 -7.54 8.64 -14.46
N GLN A 70 -7.46 8.51 -15.78
CA GLN A 70 -8.66 8.61 -16.64
C GLN A 70 -9.66 7.48 -16.37
N TRP A 71 -9.15 6.26 -16.21
CA TRP A 71 -9.94 5.04 -16.13
C TRP A 71 -10.51 4.82 -14.74
N GLU A 72 -9.78 5.21 -13.70
CA GLU A 72 -10.18 5.01 -12.29
C GLU A 72 -10.91 6.22 -11.71
N PHE A 73 -10.78 7.41 -12.31
CA PHE A 73 -11.39 8.65 -11.80
C PHE A 73 -12.23 9.34 -12.88
N GLY A 74 -11.62 9.66 -14.04
CA GLY A 74 -12.25 10.45 -15.09
C GLY A 74 -13.57 9.88 -15.60
N TRP A 75 -13.63 8.57 -15.87
CA TRP A 75 -14.84 7.87 -16.34
C TRP A 75 -16.00 7.88 -15.35
N PHE A 76 -15.71 8.10 -14.07
CA PHE A 76 -16.70 8.17 -12.99
C PHE A 76 -17.04 9.62 -12.60
N GLY A 77 -16.52 10.60 -13.33
CA GLY A 77 -16.68 12.02 -13.01
C GLY A 77 -15.95 12.44 -11.74
N GLU A 78 -14.98 11.66 -11.29
CA GLU A 78 -14.17 12.01 -10.11
C GLU A 78 -13.06 13.01 -10.49
N ILE A 79 -12.47 13.61 -9.46
CA ILE A 79 -11.41 14.61 -9.61
C ILE A 79 -10.17 13.96 -10.24
N THR A 80 -9.70 14.51 -11.37
CA THR A 80 -8.51 14.01 -12.07
C THR A 80 -7.24 14.79 -11.75
N ASP A 81 -7.35 16.03 -11.28
CA ASP A 81 -6.20 16.86 -10.91
C ASP A 81 -5.37 16.20 -9.79
N ALA A 82 -4.08 15.99 -10.05
CA ALA A 82 -3.21 15.28 -9.13
C ALA A 82 -2.90 16.09 -7.86
N ARG A 83 -2.88 17.43 -7.93
CA ARG A 83 -2.62 18.28 -6.76
C ARG A 83 -3.83 18.31 -5.84
N VAL A 84 -5.04 18.38 -6.38
CA VAL A 84 -6.28 18.28 -5.60
C VAL A 84 -6.39 16.92 -4.94
N ARG A 85 -6.17 15.83 -5.68
CA ARG A 85 -6.15 14.47 -5.09
C ARG A 85 -5.06 14.28 -4.05
N ALA A 86 -3.90 14.93 -4.21
CA ALA A 86 -2.86 14.91 -3.19
C ALA A 86 -3.30 15.61 -1.89
N ARG A 87 -4.03 16.72 -1.98
CA ARG A 87 -4.63 17.40 -0.82
C ARG A 87 -5.75 16.57 -0.18
N GLN A 88 -6.61 15.95 -0.98
CA GLN A 88 -7.61 14.99 -0.48
C GLN A 88 -6.98 13.80 0.25
N LEU A 89 -5.85 13.29 -0.24
CA LEU A 89 -5.10 12.25 0.46
C LEU A 89 -4.57 12.78 1.81
N ASP A 90 -4.03 14.00 1.86
CA ASP A 90 -3.55 14.60 3.11
C ASP A 90 -4.66 14.73 4.16
N GLU A 91 -5.78 15.37 3.81
CA GLU A 91 -6.92 15.52 4.71
C GLU A 91 -7.55 14.18 5.10
N GLY A 92 -7.64 13.25 4.15
CA GLY A 92 -8.17 11.92 4.39
C GLY A 92 -7.36 11.16 5.44
N LEU A 93 -6.03 11.27 5.42
CA LEU A 93 -5.17 10.62 6.41
C LEU A 93 -5.28 11.25 7.81
N GLU A 94 -5.43 12.58 7.88
CA GLU A 94 -5.73 13.28 9.14
C GLU A 94 -7.07 12.81 9.72
N ILE A 95 -8.10 12.68 8.88
CA ILE A 95 -9.40 12.16 9.29
C ILE A 95 -9.32 10.72 9.77
N LEU A 96 -8.66 9.82 9.02
CA LEU A 96 -8.53 8.41 9.41
C LEU A 96 -7.89 8.28 10.79
N THR A 97 -6.77 8.96 11.00
CA THR A 97 -6.03 8.88 12.27
C THR A 97 -6.70 9.62 13.41
N GLY A 98 -7.50 10.66 13.13
CA GLY A 98 -8.38 11.29 14.11
C GLY A 98 -9.49 10.36 14.57
N LEU A 99 -10.23 9.76 13.63
CA LEU A 99 -11.33 8.82 13.92
C LEU A 99 -10.84 7.59 14.69
N TRP A 100 -9.68 7.02 14.34
CA TRP A 100 -9.17 5.80 14.99
C TRP A 100 -8.83 5.97 16.48
N ARG A 101 -8.72 7.21 16.99
CA ARG A 101 -8.46 7.46 18.42
C ARG A 101 -9.63 7.06 19.32
N GLY A 102 -10.86 7.04 18.79
CA GLY A 102 -12.06 6.74 19.58
C GLY A 102 -12.49 7.85 20.54
N GLU A 103 -11.94 9.05 20.38
CA GLU A 103 -12.27 10.25 21.14
C GLU A 103 -13.19 11.18 20.31
N PRO A 104 -13.87 12.17 20.92
CA PRO A 104 -14.55 13.22 20.17
C PRO A 104 -13.62 13.87 19.13
N PHE A 105 -14.06 13.86 17.88
CA PHE A 105 -13.29 14.33 16.74
C PHE A 105 -14.18 15.07 15.75
N SER A 106 -13.74 16.27 15.35
CA SER A 106 -14.31 17.06 14.26
C SER A 106 -13.19 17.41 13.27
N TYR A 107 -13.56 17.76 12.04
CA TYR A 107 -12.58 18.10 11.01
C TYR A 107 -13.13 19.17 10.07
N GLN A 108 -12.31 20.16 9.74
CA GLN A 108 -12.68 21.29 8.91
C GLN A 108 -11.56 21.58 7.90
N GLY A 109 -11.58 20.87 6.77
CA GLY A 109 -10.61 20.99 5.67
C GLY A 109 -11.17 21.72 4.44
N GLU A 110 -10.36 21.81 3.38
CA GLU A 110 -10.76 22.29 2.05
C GLU A 110 -11.72 21.29 1.38
N HIS A 111 -11.48 19.99 1.55
CA HIS A 111 -12.21 18.94 0.84
C HIS A 111 -13.20 18.18 1.72
N TYR A 112 -12.92 18.02 3.00
CA TYR A 112 -13.76 17.23 3.91
C TYR A 112 -14.14 18.00 5.18
N HIS A 113 -15.37 17.75 5.62
CA HIS A 113 -15.98 18.40 6.77
C HIS A 113 -16.67 17.34 7.62
N LEU A 114 -16.36 17.32 8.91
CA LEU A 114 -16.94 16.41 9.89
C LEU A 114 -17.40 17.22 11.11
N GLN A 115 -18.69 17.12 11.41
CA GLN A 115 -19.20 17.52 12.71
C GLN A 115 -18.60 16.63 13.80
N GLU A 116 -18.56 17.13 15.03
CA GLU A 116 -18.01 16.37 16.15
C GLU A 116 -18.72 15.02 16.29
N MET A 117 -17.92 13.96 16.35
CA MET A 117 -18.40 12.59 16.50
C MET A 117 -17.37 11.73 17.22
N THR A 118 -17.82 10.58 17.72
CA THR A 118 -16.96 9.56 18.32
C THR A 118 -17.03 8.29 17.48
N PHE A 119 -15.89 7.84 16.96
CA PHE A 119 -15.82 6.67 16.09
C PHE A 119 -15.46 5.42 16.88
N LEU A 120 -16.36 4.44 16.91
CA LEU A 120 -16.16 3.15 17.57
C LEU A 120 -16.57 1.97 16.68
N PRO A 121 -15.97 0.77 16.83
CA PRO A 121 -14.81 0.50 17.69
C PRO A 121 -13.53 1.17 17.15
N THR A 122 -12.50 1.22 17.99
CA THR A 122 -11.13 1.59 17.59
C THR A 122 -10.36 0.37 17.05
N PRO A 123 -9.22 0.58 16.38
CA PRO A 123 -8.30 -0.50 16.03
C PRO A 123 -7.93 -1.38 17.24
N SER A 124 -7.61 -2.64 16.98
CA SER A 124 -7.13 -3.60 17.98
C SER A 124 -5.66 -3.40 18.33
N GLN A 125 -4.85 -2.93 17.36
CA GLN A 125 -3.49 -2.44 17.60
C GLN A 125 -3.51 -0.96 18.02
N SER A 126 -2.42 -0.47 18.62
CA SER A 126 -2.34 0.92 19.12
C SER A 126 -2.61 1.96 18.03
N ARG A 127 -2.23 1.65 16.79
CA ARG A 127 -2.54 2.39 15.57
C ARG A 127 -2.35 1.48 14.36
N ILE A 128 -3.11 1.71 13.29
CA ILE A 128 -2.89 1.01 12.02
C ILE A 128 -1.72 1.69 11.29
N PRO A 129 -0.63 0.99 10.95
CA PRO A 129 0.48 1.56 10.22
C PRO A 129 0.06 2.03 8.81
N ILE A 130 0.57 3.18 8.39
CA ILE A 130 0.29 3.81 7.10
C ILE A 130 1.56 3.87 6.25
N TRP A 131 1.48 3.29 5.05
CA TRP A 131 2.53 3.38 4.05
C TRP A 131 2.08 4.24 2.87
N VAL A 132 2.88 5.24 2.50
CA VAL A 132 2.53 6.20 1.45
C VAL A 132 3.26 5.87 0.16
N GLY A 133 2.51 5.64 -0.91
CA GLY A 133 3.06 5.46 -2.24
C GLY A 133 3.25 6.74 -3.02
N GLY A 134 4.11 6.65 -4.03
CA GLY A 134 4.28 7.68 -5.03
C GLY A 134 5.51 7.47 -5.88
N ASN A 135 5.57 8.19 -7.00
CA ASN A 135 6.65 8.01 -7.96
C ASN A 135 7.91 8.76 -7.53
N TRP A 136 9.08 8.14 -7.67
CA TRP A 136 10.39 8.80 -7.58
C TRP A 136 10.89 9.14 -9.00
N PRO A 137 11.53 10.30 -9.23
CA PRO A 137 12.07 11.29 -8.27
C PRO A 137 11.11 12.42 -7.85
N ASN A 138 9.80 12.27 -8.06
CA ASN A 138 8.83 13.27 -7.62
C ASN A 138 8.82 13.36 -6.09
N LYS A 139 9.27 14.50 -5.55
CA LYS A 139 9.53 14.68 -4.11
C LYS A 139 8.27 14.80 -3.21
N PRO A 140 7.15 15.43 -3.63
CA PRO A 140 5.99 15.63 -2.75
C PRO A 140 5.41 14.34 -2.11
N PRO A 141 5.27 13.19 -2.80
CA PRO A 141 4.87 11.95 -2.15
C PRO A 141 5.82 11.47 -1.06
N MET A 142 7.13 11.60 -1.26
CA MET A 142 8.12 11.22 -0.23
C MET A 142 8.11 12.18 0.96
N ARG A 143 7.87 13.48 0.71
CA ARG A 143 7.67 14.47 1.76
C ARG A 143 6.43 14.15 2.60
N ARG A 144 5.35 13.64 1.97
CA ARG A 144 4.18 13.13 2.68
C ARG A 144 4.53 11.88 3.48
N ALA A 145 5.23 10.90 2.88
CA ALA A 145 5.65 9.68 3.56
C ALA A 145 6.48 9.93 4.82
N ALA A 146 7.27 11.01 4.85
CA ALA A 146 8.03 11.42 6.04
C ALA A 146 7.18 11.75 7.28
N ARG A 147 5.88 11.99 7.12
CA ARG A 147 4.93 12.19 8.24
C ARG A 147 4.27 10.90 8.73
N TRP A 148 4.53 9.78 8.06
CA TRP A 148 3.89 8.48 8.31
C TRP A 148 4.95 7.38 8.51
N ASP A 149 4.51 6.13 8.48
CA ASP A 149 5.30 4.99 8.95
C ASP A 149 6.20 4.41 7.90
N GLY A 150 5.79 4.50 6.64
CA GLY A 150 6.55 3.94 5.56
C GLY A 150 6.26 4.56 4.21
N ALA A 151 7.06 4.16 3.24
CA ALA A 151 6.95 4.54 1.86
C ALA A 151 6.91 3.31 0.96
N VAL A 152 6.10 3.40 -0.10
CA VAL A 152 6.06 2.44 -1.22
C VAL A 152 6.38 3.18 -2.52
N PRO A 153 7.63 3.62 -2.71
CA PRO A 153 8.03 4.36 -3.90
C PRO A 153 8.05 3.44 -5.12
N SER A 154 7.58 3.97 -6.25
CA SER A 154 7.73 3.34 -7.56
C SER A 154 8.59 4.23 -8.45
N GLY A 155 9.39 3.64 -9.34
CA GLY A 155 10.11 4.44 -10.32
C GLY A 155 9.16 4.93 -11.41
N ARG A 156 9.30 6.21 -11.82
CA ARG A 156 8.41 6.80 -12.82
C ARG A 156 8.58 6.18 -14.21
N ASP A 157 9.84 6.05 -14.64
CA ASP A 157 10.21 5.70 -16.01
C ASP A 157 11.05 4.42 -16.08
N ARG A 158 11.64 4.00 -14.96
CA ARG A 158 12.47 2.79 -14.82
C ARG A 158 12.33 2.18 -13.43
N PRO A 159 12.65 0.90 -13.23
CA PRO A 159 12.77 0.31 -11.89
C PRO A 159 13.76 1.09 -11.00
N LEU A 160 13.49 1.11 -9.69
CA LEU A 160 14.37 1.74 -8.71
C LEU A 160 15.61 0.88 -8.45
N THR A 161 16.77 1.52 -8.41
CA THR A 161 18.05 0.91 -8.06
C THR A 161 18.34 1.06 -6.57
N PRO A 162 19.32 0.31 -6.02
CA PRO A 162 19.81 0.55 -4.66
C PRO A 162 20.25 2.00 -4.39
N ASP A 163 20.82 2.70 -5.37
CA ASP A 163 21.19 4.11 -5.21
C ASP A 163 19.97 5.02 -5.09
N ASP A 164 18.91 4.80 -5.88
CA ASP A 164 17.65 5.54 -5.71
C ASP A 164 17.09 5.34 -4.30
N TRP A 165 17.19 4.12 -3.75
CA TRP A 165 16.73 3.81 -2.40
C TRP A 165 17.52 4.54 -1.31
N ARG A 166 18.84 4.69 -1.48
CA ARG A 166 19.67 5.51 -0.57
C ARG A 166 19.21 6.98 -0.61
N GLU A 167 18.94 7.52 -1.80
CA GLU A 167 18.45 8.89 -1.94
C GLU A 167 17.04 9.08 -1.37
N ILE A 168 16.14 8.12 -1.60
CA ILE A 168 14.77 8.12 -1.06
C ILE A 168 14.82 8.12 0.46
N LYS A 169 15.60 7.20 1.05
CA LYS A 169 15.78 7.09 2.49
C LYS A 169 16.29 8.41 3.07
N ALA A 170 17.39 8.93 2.54
CA ALA A 170 17.97 10.19 3.00
C ALA A 170 16.97 11.36 2.88
N TYR A 171 16.23 11.44 1.77
CA TYR A 171 15.23 12.48 1.58
C TYR A 171 14.08 12.37 2.59
N ILE A 172 13.58 11.16 2.87
CA ILE A 172 12.53 10.97 3.86
C ILE A 172 13.05 11.34 5.24
N GLU A 173 14.20 10.80 5.67
CA GLU A 173 14.81 11.06 6.98
C GLU A 173 15.04 12.55 7.22
N GLN A 174 15.51 13.30 6.22
CA GLN A 174 15.68 14.76 6.30
C GLN A 174 14.38 15.51 6.62
N HIS A 175 13.22 14.95 6.26
CA HIS A 175 11.91 15.60 6.42
C HIS A 175 11.06 15.00 7.54
N ARG A 176 11.55 13.98 8.26
CA ARG A 176 10.82 13.41 9.40
C ARG A 176 10.82 14.39 10.57
N GLN A 177 9.75 14.36 11.34
CA GLN A 177 9.59 15.13 12.57
C GLN A 177 9.77 14.28 13.84
N ASN A 178 10.17 13.02 13.67
CA ASN A 178 10.41 12.07 14.75
C ASN A 178 11.53 11.09 14.35
N ASP A 179 12.14 10.47 15.36
CA ASP A 179 13.21 9.49 15.20
C ASP A 179 12.71 8.05 14.99
N ALA A 180 11.39 7.86 14.81
CA ALA A 180 10.86 6.53 14.54
C ALA A 180 11.37 6.04 13.17
N PRO A 181 11.81 4.78 13.06
CA PRO A 181 12.31 4.24 11.80
C PRO A 181 11.23 4.27 10.73
N VAL A 182 11.64 4.52 9.49
CA VAL A 182 10.76 4.47 8.32
C VAL A 182 10.80 3.08 7.71
N GLU A 183 9.61 2.53 7.42
CA GLU A 183 9.47 1.30 6.65
C GLU A 183 9.59 1.60 5.15
N LEU A 184 10.55 0.98 4.48
CA LEU A 184 10.83 1.17 3.06
C LEU A 184 10.49 -0.11 2.31
N VAL A 185 9.48 -0.03 1.44
CA VAL A 185 8.86 -1.22 0.82
C VAL A 185 9.22 -1.29 -0.65
N HIS A 186 10.03 -2.28 -1.02
CA HIS A 186 10.31 -2.63 -2.40
C HIS A 186 9.66 -3.96 -2.76
N GLY A 187 9.60 -4.28 -4.06
CA GLY A 187 9.08 -5.56 -4.50
C GLY A 187 9.63 -5.97 -5.85
N GLY A 188 9.64 -7.28 -6.07
CA GLY A 188 10.14 -7.87 -7.30
C GLY A 188 10.13 -9.40 -7.22
N PRO A 189 10.36 -10.07 -8.36
CA PRO A 189 10.49 -11.53 -8.38
C PRO A 189 11.89 -11.96 -7.89
N THR A 190 11.96 -12.95 -7.01
CA THR A 190 13.19 -13.71 -6.73
C THR A 190 13.10 -15.11 -7.35
N SER A 191 14.19 -15.88 -7.45
CA SER A 191 14.14 -17.23 -8.05
C SER A 191 13.12 -18.17 -7.36
N GLY A 192 12.94 -18.03 -6.05
CA GLY A 192 12.08 -18.88 -5.22
C GLY A 192 12.61 -20.30 -4.97
N THR A 193 13.41 -20.85 -5.87
CA THR A 193 14.01 -22.20 -5.77
C THR A 193 15.51 -22.18 -5.49
N ASP A 194 16.23 -21.15 -5.97
CA ASP A 194 17.66 -20.94 -5.69
C ASP A 194 17.85 -19.83 -4.66
N ARG A 195 18.18 -20.24 -3.43
CA ARG A 195 18.31 -19.31 -2.30
C ARG A 195 19.43 -18.30 -2.47
N ALA A 196 20.58 -18.72 -3.01
CA ALA A 196 21.73 -17.83 -3.18
C ALA A 196 21.41 -16.77 -4.24
N ALA A 197 20.78 -17.17 -5.34
CA ALA A 197 20.31 -16.24 -6.36
C ALA A 197 19.24 -15.27 -5.82
N ALA A 198 18.29 -15.76 -5.00
CA ALA A 198 17.28 -14.91 -4.38
C ALA A 198 17.89 -13.88 -3.42
N ALA A 199 18.84 -14.30 -2.58
CA ALA A 199 19.55 -13.41 -1.67
C ALA A 199 20.37 -12.35 -2.43
N ALA A 200 21.03 -12.74 -3.53
CA ALA A 200 21.80 -11.80 -4.37
C ALA A 200 20.93 -10.70 -5.01
N VAL A 201 19.65 -10.97 -5.26
CA VAL A 201 18.69 -9.97 -5.76
C VAL A 201 18.29 -8.99 -4.65
N VAL A 202 18.00 -9.49 -3.44
CA VAL A 202 17.43 -8.68 -2.35
C VAL A 202 18.48 -7.93 -1.54
N ALA A 203 19.66 -8.52 -1.34
CA ALA A 203 20.71 -7.97 -0.46
C ALA A 203 21.12 -6.53 -0.81
N PRO A 204 21.33 -6.13 -2.08
CA PRO A 204 21.69 -4.75 -2.40
C PRO A 204 20.62 -3.72 -1.99
N TYR A 205 19.35 -4.12 -2.03
CA TYR A 205 18.23 -3.27 -1.60
C TYR A 205 18.14 -3.19 -0.08
N ALA A 206 18.34 -4.31 0.62
CA ALA A 206 18.40 -4.33 2.08
C ALA A 206 19.55 -3.45 2.60
N GLU A 207 20.74 -3.52 1.98
CA GLU A 207 21.89 -2.66 2.26
C GLU A 207 21.62 -1.18 1.97
N ALA A 208 20.79 -0.88 0.96
CA ALA A 208 20.32 0.48 0.67
C ALA A 208 19.26 0.99 1.68
N GLY A 209 18.79 0.13 2.58
CA GLY A 209 17.85 0.46 3.65
C GLY A 209 16.40 0.05 3.40
N VAL A 210 16.10 -0.73 2.36
CA VAL A 210 14.77 -1.35 2.19
C VAL A 210 14.49 -2.29 3.36
N THR A 211 13.34 -2.12 4.02
CA THR A 211 12.94 -2.92 5.19
C THR A 211 11.95 -4.03 4.84
N TRP A 212 11.19 -3.88 3.75
CA TRP A 212 10.27 -4.89 3.25
C TRP A 212 10.53 -5.24 1.79
N TRP A 213 10.58 -6.55 1.53
CA TRP A 213 10.53 -7.10 0.19
C TRP A 213 9.18 -7.77 -0.07
N ILE A 214 8.40 -7.21 -0.99
CA ILE A 214 7.16 -7.79 -1.49
C ILE A 214 7.50 -8.68 -2.68
N GLU A 215 7.46 -9.99 -2.44
CA GLU A 215 7.70 -10.98 -3.49
C GLU A 215 6.62 -10.88 -4.57
N GLY A 216 7.04 -10.71 -5.83
CA GLY A 216 6.14 -10.81 -6.98
C GLY A 216 5.62 -12.24 -7.10
N VAL A 217 4.36 -12.45 -6.76
CA VAL A 217 3.65 -13.74 -6.91
C VAL A 217 2.52 -13.64 -7.92
N ASP A 218 2.50 -12.57 -8.70
CA ASP A 218 1.54 -12.39 -9.76
C ASP A 218 1.72 -13.42 -10.90
N PRO A 219 0.68 -13.61 -11.74
CA PRO A 219 0.78 -14.56 -12.84
C PRO A 219 1.75 -14.19 -13.97
N TRP A 220 1.97 -12.89 -14.22
CA TRP A 220 2.83 -12.43 -15.33
C TRP A 220 4.31 -12.73 -15.09
N ARG A 221 4.74 -12.83 -13.83
CA ARG A 221 6.01 -13.46 -13.48
C ARG A 221 6.21 -14.83 -14.14
N PHE A 222 5.14 -15.61 -14.31
CA PHE A 222 5.17 -16.95 -14.89
C PHE A 222 4.88 -16.97 -16.39
N GLY A 223 4.97 -15.81 -17.06
CA GLY A 223 4.74 -15.68 -18.49
C GLY A 223 3.26 -15.59 -18.88
N GLN A 224 2.35 -15.38 -17.93
CA GLN A 224 0.97 -15.06 -18.29
C GLN A 224 0.90 -13.69 -18.94
N ASP A 225 0.29 -13.62 -20.12
CA ASP A 225 -0.08 -12.36 -20.74
C ASP A 225 -1.12 -11.62 -19.88
N TRP A 226 -0.99 -10.30 -19.80
CA TRP A 226 -1.89 -9.45 -19.05
C TRP A 226 -3.35 -9.55 -19.54
N GLU A 227 -3.56 -9.88 -20.81
CA GLU A 227 -4.89 -10.03 -21.41
C GLU A 227 -5.44 -11.46 -21.33
N ALA A 228 -4.64 -12.44 -20.92
CA ALA A 228 -5.04 -13.84 -20.90
C ALA A 228 -6.05 -14.13 -19.77
N GLN A 229 -7.01 -15.03 -19.98
CA GLN A 229 -7.94 -15.43 -18.91
C GLN A 229 -7.23 -16.13 -17.76
N TRP A 230 -7.67 -15.86 -16.52
CA TRP A 230 -7.18 -16.52 -15.32
C TRP A 230 -7.33 -18.03 -15.41
N SER A 231 -6.26 -18.79 -15.12
CA SER A 231 -6.27 -20.25 -15.20
C SER A 231 -5.86 -20.91 -13.89
N ALA A 232 -6.33 -22.15 -13.69
CA ALA A 232 -5.93 -22.97 -12.55
C ALA A 232 -4.42 -23.25 -12.51
N HIS A 233 -3.77 -23.28 -13.68
CA HIS A 233 -2.33 -23.47 -13.81
C HIS A 233 -1.54 -22.36 -13.11
N TYR A 234 -1.81 -21.09 -13.43
CA TYR A 234 -1.13 -19.97 -12.78
C TYR A 234 -1.44 -19.90 -11.28
N SER A 235 -2.67 -20.21 -10.89
CA SER A 235 -3.04 -20.29 -9.47
C SER A 235 -2.17 -21.28 -8.69
N GLU A 236 -1.79 -22.41 -9.28
CA GLU A 236 -0.91 -23.38 -8.61
C GLU A 236 0.54 -22.90 -8.57
N LEU A 237 1.07 -22.29 -9.65
CA LEU A 237 2.42 -21.69 -9.65
C LEU A 237 2.55 -20.60 -8.57
N MET A 238 1.53 -19.78 -8.40
CA MET A 238 1.47 -18.78 -7.33
C MET A 238 1.51 -19.44 -5.95
N ARG A 239 0.72 -20.50 -5.73
CA ARG A 239 0.70 -21.24 -4.46
C ARG A 239 2.05 -21.90 -4.17
N GLU A 240 2.66 -22.53 -5.16
CA GLU A 240 4.01 -23.11 -5.04
C GLU A 240 5.02 -22.04 -4.64
N ARG A 241 4.99 -20.86 -5.28
CA ARG A 241 5.88 -19.77 -4.89
C ARG A 241 5.64 -19.31 -3.46
N VAL A 242 4.38 -19.18 -3.03
CA VAL A 242 4.05 -18.82 -1.64
C VAL A 242 4.57 -19.89 -0.66
N ARG A 243 4.43 -21.19 -0.98
CA ARG A 243 4.92 -22.31 -0.16
C ARG A 243 6.44 -22.31 -0.01
N ASN A 244 7.19 -21.86 -1.02
CA ASN A 244 8.66 -21.74 -0.94
C ASN A 244 9.12 -20.67 0.07
N GLY A 245 8.23 -19.75 0.46
CA GLY A 245 8.50 -18.74 1.48
C GLY A 245 9.45 -17.62 1.00
N PRO A 246 9.76 -16.64 1.87
CA PRO A 246 10.67 -15.56 1.53
C PRO A 246 12.09 -16.10 1.31
N PRO A 247 12.96 -15.37 0.59
CA PRO A 247 14.40 -15.64 0.62
C PRO A 247 14.86 -15.69 2.08
N ARG A 248 15.38 -16.84 2.52
CA ARG A 248 15.94 -17.00 3.88
C ARG A 248 17.46 -17.01 3.76
N GLY A 249 18.10 -16.04 4.41
CA GLY A 249 19.53 -16.00 4.71
C GLY A 249 19.73 -16.23 6.20
#